data_AF-A0A4S8WXD0-F1
#
_entry.id   AF-A0A4S8WXD0-F1
#
_cell.length_a   1.000
_cell.length_b   1.000
_cell.length_c   1.000
_cell.angle_alpha   90.00
_cell.angle_beta   90.00
_cell.angle_gamma   90.00
#
_symmetry.space_group_name_H-M   'P 1'
#
loop_
_entity.id
_entity.type
_entity.pdbx_description
1 polymer ?
#
loop_
_entity_poly.entity_id
_entity_poly.type
_entity_poly.pdbx_seq_one_letter_code
_entity_poly.pdbx_strand_id
1 'polypeptide(L)'
;MLDHDIGDSEHTNGIISALAVLAIDERNKGWKPATLYTPILSAIITISRSMVVYMAYDNRNARVKRLMRAELMSEAKARQVAPSIFDQVQEMSNKFMMLADKDHKPTPMDWMLHIRTLGMRIRYTTNAPGTVEWQGNEITIGQASFRLADLRSTVQGLYNSTRIQLFQKVIMLDVDDHGRPRSGSGSGSGSGSGLGSGSQLPELNMDDIKDNPSDTWSDKFNFLEYAINKWSVDGKNWLLDRVMEDDKLIKQFVRTTDASSASEDDSNTAIPWNEAGISQYFKAVEKFKEQLFVLVHLTAGAPARGTESVTVAYENGVDDRGYRGVFVDNGLVSFVTSYNKTGVKIRAKGGVRIGRLLFMVGPAIR
;
A
#
# COMPACT_ATOMS: atom_id res chain seq x y z
N MET A 1 27.36 2.74 -26.52
CA MET A 1 26.47 3.90 -26.77
C MET A 1 26.33 4.78 -25.52
N LEU A 2 26.06 4.22 -24.34
CA LEU A 2 26.11 4.95 -23.05
C LEU A 2 27.54 5.15 -22.55
N ASP A 3 28.37 4.10 -22.68
CA ASP A 3 29.82 4.16 -22.50
C ASP A 3 30.44 4.83 -23.74
N HIS A 4 30.47 6.16 -23.75
CA HIS A 4 30.96 6.99 -24.85
C HIS A 4 31.32 8.39 -24.33
N ASP A 5 32.53 8.86 -24.62
CA ASP A 5 32.94 10.23 -24.31
C ASP A 5 32.34 11.20 -25.33
N ILE A 6 31.61 12.21 -24.87
CA ILE A 6 30.97 13.19 -25.74
C ILE A 6 31.99 14.04 -26.52
N GLY A 7 33.15 14.31 -25.93
CA GLY A 7 34.18 15.16 -26.55
C GLY A 7 33.66 16.56 -26.88
N ASP A 8 33.96 17.04 -28.10
CA ASP A 8 33.66 18.41 -28.53
C ASP A 8 32.22 18.62 -29.04
N SER A 9 31.43 17.55 -29.26
CA SER A 9 30.07 17.66 -29.78
C SER A 9 29.12 16.57 -29.27
N GLU A 10 28.12 16.99 -28.52
CA GLU A 10 27.02 16.16 -27.99
C GLU A 10 26.23 15.42 -29.09
N HIS A 11 26.11 16.02 -30.27
CA HIS A 11 25.29 15.48 -31.37
C HIS A 11 25.96 14.31 -32.12
N THR A 12 27.25 14.06 -31.88
CA THR A 12 27.93 12.89 -32.43
C THR A 12 27.42 11.59 -31.80
N ASN A 13 26.85 11.67 -30.58
CA ASN A 13 26.29 10.53 -29.91
C ASN A 13 24.86 10.23 -30.40
N GLY A 14 24.64 9.03 -30.92
CA GLY A 14 23.34 8.61 -31.45
C GLY A 14 22.19 8.65 -30.43
N ILE A 15 22.46 8.44 -29.13
CA ILE A 15 21.43 8.52 -28.08
C ILE A 15 21.01 9.97 -27.87
N ILE A 16 21.96 10.90 -27.75
CA ILE A 16 21.65 12.32 -27.56
C ILE A 16 20.90 12.85 -28.78
N SER A 17 21.31 12.49 -30.00
CA SER A 17 20.62 12.88 -31.23
C SER A 17 19.20 12.32 -31.30
N ALA A 18 18.98 11.05 -30.92
CA ALA A 18 17.63 10.49 -30.82
C ALA A 18 16.78 11.19 -29.76
N LEU A 19 17.37 11.52 -28.60
CA LEU A 19 16.70 12.27 -27.54
C LEU A 19 16.35 13.70 -27.95
N ALA A 20 17.19 14.36 -28.74
CA ALA A 20 16.91 15.67 -29.30
C ALA A 20 15.71 15.62 -30.27
N VAL A 21 15.59 14.57 -31.09
CA VAL A 21 14.41 14.34 -31.93
C VAL A 21 13.16 14.13 -31.07
N LEU A 22 13.25 13.35 -30.00
CA LEU A 22 12.13 13.17 -29.05
C LEU A 22 11.74 14.44 -28.31
N ALA A 23 12.59 15.47 -28.30
CA ALA A 23 12.28 16.77 -27.73
C ALA A 23 11.44 17.64 -28.66
N ILE A 24 11.23 17.25 -29.92
CA ILE A 24 10.40 17.99 -30.88
C ILE A 24 8.92 17.72 -30.58
N ASP A 25 8.13 18.78 -30.51
CA ASP A 25 6.68 18.71 -30.39
C ASP A 25 6.05 18.59 -31.79
N GLU A 26 5.41 17.46 -32.03
CA GLU A 26 4.77 17.13 -33.31
C GLU A 26 3.62 18.08 -33.66
N ARG A 27 2.99 18.74 -32.67
CA ARG A 27 1.81 19.58 -32.89
C ARG A 27 2.17 20.95 -33.44
N ASN A 28 3.20 21.58 -32.90
CA ASN A 28 3.61 22.93 -33.25
C ASN A 28 4.98 23.00 -33.95
N LYS A 29 5.63 21.84 -34.17
CA LYS A 29 6.98 21.72 -34.72
C LYS A 29 8.05 22.49 -33.91
N GLY A 30 7.75 22.81 -32.65
CA GLY A 30 8.64 23.48 -31.71
C GLY A 30 9.29 22.50 -30.74
N TRP A 31 9.84 23.01 -29.64
CA TRP A 31 10.39 22.18 -28.56
C TRP A 31 9.30 21.84 -27.53
N LYS A 32 9.28 20.59 -27.07
CA LYS A 32 8.43 20.16 -25.97
C LYS A 32 8.80 20.95 -24.70
N PRO A 33 7.81 21.40 -23.90
CA PRO A 33 8.08 22.03 -22.62
C PRO A 33 8.72 21.03 -21.64
N ALA A 34 9.41 21.54 -20.62
CA ALA A 34 10.05 20.72 -19.59
C ALA A 34 9.09 19.72 -18.93
N THR A 35 7.79 20.06 -18.80
CA THR A 35 6.75 19.18 -18.26
C THR A 35 6.53 17.92 -19.08
N LEU A 36 6.72 17.96 -20.40
CA LEU A 36 6.54 16.83 -21.31
C LEU A 36 7.85 16.11 -21.63
N TYR A 37 8.97 16.82 -21.69
CA TYR A 37 10.25 16.23 -22.06
C TYR A 37 11.00 15.57 -20.87
N THR A 38 10.92 16.15 -19.66
CA THR A 38 11.59 15.59 -18.46
C THR A 38 11.15 14.16 -18.12
N PRO A 39 9.86 13.77 -18.27
CA PRO A 39 9.43 12.38 -18.14
C PRO A 39 10.10 11.43 -19.13
N ILE A 40 10.31 11.85 -20.39
CA ILE A 40 10.98 11.04 -21.43
C ILE A 40 12.43 10.78 -21.01
N LEU A 41 13.17 11.82 -20.60
CA LEU A 41 14.53 11.68 -20.08
C LEU A 41 14.58 10.74 -18.86
N SER A 42 13.62 10.87 -17.94
CA SER A 42 13.54 10.03 -16.74
C SER A 42 13.30 8.55 -17.09
N ALA A 43 12.45 8.29 -18.08
CA ALA A 43 12.19 6.94 -18.57
C ALA A 43 13.45 6.32 -19.19
N ILE A 44 14.16 7.07 -20.06
CA ILE A 44 15.39 6.60 -20.69
C ILE A 44 16.48 6.34 -19.65
N ILE A 45 16.71 7.25 -18.69
CA ILE A 45 17.65 7.04 -17.58
C ILE A 45 17.31 5.76 -16.79
N THR A 46 16.02 5.51 -16.55
CA THR A 46 15.57 4.32 -15.81
C THR A 46 15.83 3.05 -16.61
N ILE A 47 15.51 3.05 -17.91
CA ILE A 47 15.80 1.94 -18.82
C ILE A 47 17.31 1.68 -18.90
N SER A 48 18.13 2.73 -19.02
CA SER A 48 19.59 2.62 -19.01
C SER A 48 20.12 1.95 -17.74
N ARG A 49 19.59 2.31 -16.56
CA ARG A 49 19.93 1.64 -15.29
C ARG A 49 19.53 0.17 -15.29
N SER A 50 18.33 -0.16 -15.76
CA SER A 50 17.89 -1.55 -15.89
C SER A 50 18.77 -2.36 -16.86
N MET A 51 19.19 -1.75 -17.97
CA MET A 51 20.10 -2.36 -18.93
C MET A 51 21.47 -2.65 -18.32
N VAL A 52 22.02 -1.76 -17.49
CA VAL A 52 23.29 -2.00 -16.78
C VAL A 52 23.19 -3.21 -15.84
N VAL A 53 22.10 -3.32 -15.08
CA VAL A 53 21.86 -4.49 -14.21
C VAL A 53 21.72 -5.77 -15.03
N TYR A 54 20.96 -5.72 -16.12
CA TYR A 54 20.80 -6.86 -17.02
C TYR A 54 22.12 -7.28 -17.65
N MET A 55 22.93 -6.33 -18.11
CA MET A 55 24.23 -6.60 -18.71
C MET A 55 25.20 -7.20 -17.69
N ALA A 56 25.20 -6.74 -16.44
CA ALA A 56 25.99 -7.36 -15.37
C ALA A 56 25.55 -8.81 -15.09
N TYR A 57 24.25 -9.07 -15.08
CA TYR A 57 23.71 -10.42 -14.92
C TYR A 57 24.13 -11.35 -16.08
N ASP A 58 23.99 -10.89 -17.32
CA ASP A 58 24.36 -11.67 -18.50
C ASP A 58 25.87 -11.91 -18.58
N ASN A 59 26.69 -10.88 -18.35
CA ASN A 59 28.15 -10.98 -18.29
C ASN A 59 28.62 -11.97 -17.22
N ARG A 60 28.01 -11.96 -16.02
CA ARG A 60 28.31 -12.95 -14.98
C ARG A 60 27.99 -14.36 -15.45
N ASN A 61 26.82 -14.58 -16.05
CA ASN A 61 26.43 -15.90 -16.56
C ASN A 61 27.34 -16.38 -17.68
N ALA A 62 27.73 -15.50 -18.60
CA ALA A 62 28.68 -15.79 -19.67
C ALA A 62 30.07 -16.14 -19.09
N ARG A 63 30.54 -15.40 -18.08
CA ARG A 63 31.81 -15.67 -17.40
C ARG A 63 31.79 -17.01 -16.66
N VAL A 64 30.73 -17.33 -15.92
CA VAL A 64 30.58 -18.62 -15.24
C VAL A 64 30.60 -19.77 -16.26
N LYS A 65 29.84 -19.66 -17.36
CA LYS A 65 29.86 -20.64 -18.45
C LYS A 65 31.26 -20.81 -19.06
N ARG A 66 32.00 -19.72 -19.22
CA ARG A 66 33.38 -19.75 -19.73
C ARG A 66 34.33 -20.45 -18.77
N LEU A 67 34.27 -20.16 -17.47
CA LEU A 67 35.10 -20.82 -16.44
C LEU A 67 34.82 -22.32 -16.35
N MET A 68 33.54 -22.72 -16.45
CA MET A 68 33.18 -24.14 -16.47
C MET A 68 33.72 -24.87 -17.70
N ARG A 69 33.70 -24.23 -18.88
CA ARG A 69 34.13 -24.86 -20.14
C ARG A 69 35.65 -24.85 -20.34
N ALA A 70 36.31 -23.73 -20.05
CA ALA A 70 37.72 -23.53 -20.35
C ALA A 70 38.64 -24.00 -19.20
N GLU A 71 38.21 -23.83 -17.96
CA GLU A 71 39.01 -24.16 -16.77
C GLU A 71 38.49 -25.41 -16.04
N LEU A 72 37.50 -26.11 -16.63
CA LEU A 72 36.87 -27.33 -16.10
C LEU A 72 36.44 -27.22 -14.63
N MET A 73 36.08 -26.01 -14.20
CA MET A 73 35.64 -25.76 -12.83
C MET A 73 34.21 -26.28 -12.60
N SER A 74 33.94 -26.75 -11.38
CA SER A 74 32.57 -27.00 -10.94
C SER A 74 31.78 -25.68 -10.92
N GLU A 75 30.46 -25.76 -11.13
CA GLU A 75 29.60 -24.56 -11.19
C GLU A 75 29.70 -23.71 -9.91
N ALA A 76 29.75 -24.37 -8.74
CA ALA A 76 29.88 -23.70 -7.45
C ALA A 76 31.19 -22.89 -7.36
N LYS A 77 32.32 -23.46 -7.80
CA LYS A 77 33.61 -22.78 -7.81
C LYS A 77 33.66 -21.65 -8.85
N ALA A 78 33.11 -21.88 -10.04
CA ALA A 78 33.03 -20.87 -11.10
C ALA A 78 32.20 -19.65 -10.67
N ARG A 79 31.09 -19.86 -9.95
CA ARG A 79 30.26 -18.77 -9.39
C ARG A 79 30.96 -18.00 -8.28
N GLN A 80 31.82 -18.64 -7.48
CA GLN A 80 32.62 -17.97 -6.46
C GLN A 80 33.74 -17.11 -7.06
N VAL A 81 34.39 -17.59 -8.12
CA VAL A 81 35.51 -16.88 -8.77
C VAL A 81 35.03 -15.74 -9.68
N ALA A 82 33.87 -15.89 -10.34
CA ALA A 82 33.34 -14.86 -11.21
C ALA A 82 32.98 -13.57 -10.42
N PRO A 83 33.29 -12.38 -10.95
CA PRO A 83 32.90 -11.11 -10.32
C PRO A 83 31.41 -11.03 -10.06
N SER A 84 31.00 -10.50 -8.90
CA SER A 84 29.59 -10.44 -8.54
C SER A 84 28.82 -9.48 -9.47
N ILE A 85 27.50 -9.64 -9.54
CA ILE A 85 26.65 -8.71 -10.30
C ILE A 85 26.83 -7.30 -9.73
N PHE A 86 26.94 -7.18 -8.41
CA PHE A 86 27.13 -5.91 -7.73
C PHE A 86 28.43 -5.22 -8.17
N ASP A 87 29.56 -5.94 -8.19
CA ASP A 87 30.85 -5.36 -8.58
C ASP A 87 30.82 -4.85 -10.03
N GLN A 88 30.21 -5.62 -10.94
CA GLN A 88 30.07 -5.23 -12.34
C GLN A 88 29.15 -4.03 -12.53
N VAL A 89 28.03 -3.97 -11.80
CA VAL A 89 27.14 -2.80 -11.81
C VAL A 89 27.87 -1.59 -11.28
N GLN A 90 28.64 -1.73 -10.18
CA GLN A 90 29.41 -0.63 -9.60
C GLN A 90 30.46 -0.11 -10.59
N GLU A 91 31.20 -1.00 -11.26
CA GLU A 91 32.19 -0.65 -12.28
C GLU A 91 31.56 0.13 -13.43
N MET A 92 30.50 -0.40 -14.05
CA MET A 92 29.78 0.26 -15.14
C MET A 92 29.14 1.58 -14.69
N SER A 93 28.64 1.62 -13.45
CA SER A 93 28.01 2.82 -12.92
C SER A 93 29.02 3.95 -12.76
N ASN A 94 30.17 3.66 -12.17
CA ASN A 94 31.27 4.62 -12.02
C ASN A 94 31.76 5.11 -13.39
N LYS A 95 31.84 4.20 -14.36
CA LYS A 95 32.38 4.49 -15.69
C LYS A 95 31.48 5.42 -16.51
N PHE A 96 30.17 5.19 -16.53
CA PHE A 96 29.28 5.91 -17.47
C PHE A 96 27.86 6.20 -16.98
N MET A 97 27.47 5.90 -15.73
CA MET A 97 26.12 6.22 -15.22
C MET A 97 26.09 7.33 -14.18
N MET A 98 27.25 7.71 -13.64
CA MET A 98 27.39 8.80 -12.69
C MET A 98 27.66 10.12 -13.40
N LEU A 99 27.54 11.21 -12.63
CA LEU A 99 27.99 12.51 -13.10
C LEU A 99 29.52 12.53 -13.20
N ALA A 100 30.04 13.14 -14.26
CA ALA A 100 31.43 13.34 -14.56
C ALA A 100 32.06 14.13 -13.41
N ASP A 101 33.17 13.60 -12.93
CA ASP A 101 34.02 14.23 -11.94
C ASP A 101 35.34 14.65 -12.60
N LYS A 102 36.38 14.91 -11.79
CA LYS A 102 37.69 15.35 -12.32
C LYS A 102 38.39 14.28 -13.16
N ASP A 103 38.02 13.01 -12.97
CA ASP A 103 38.73 11.87 -13.54
C ASP A 103 38.01 11.29 -14.77
N HIS A 104 36.77 11.70 -15.04
CA HIS A 104 35.93 11.20 -16.14
C HIS A 104 35.46 12.31 -17.08
N LYS A 105 35.44 12.01 -18.38
CA LYS A 105 34.88 12.92 -19.39
C LYS A 105 33.35 12.86 -19.40
N PRO A 106 32.66 13.91 -19.87
CA PRO A 106 31.20 13.90 -19.97
C PRO A 106 30.67 12.76 -20.85
N THR A 107 29.69 12.04 -20.33
CA THR A 107 29.01 10.93 -21.01
C THR A 107 27.57 11.30 -21.41
N PRO A 108 26.89 10.52 -22.27
CA PRO A 108 25.48 10.71 -22.55
C PRO A 108 24.59 10.71 -21.30
N MET A 109 24.97 9.94 -20.27
CA MET A 109 24.26 9.93 -18.99
C MET A 109 24.40 11.26 -18.25
N ASP A 110 25.58 11.88 -18.29
CA ASP A 110 25.78 13.24 -17.76
C ASP A 110 24.82 14.24 -18.35
N TRP A 111 24.78 14.26 -19.69
CA TRP A 111 23.92 15.14 -20.44
C TRP A 111 22.46 14.94 -20.04
N MET A 112 21.98 13.68 -20.05
CA MET A 112 20.60 13.37 -19.66
C MET A 112 20.29 13.79 -18.22
N LEU A 113 21.20 13.55 -17.28
CA LEU A 113 21.03 13.92 -15.88
C LEU A 113 20.99 15.44 -15.68
N HIS A 114 21.83 16.19 -16.39
CA HIS A 114 21.84 17.65 -16.37
C HIS A 114 20.56 18.25 -16.95
N ILE A 115 20.17 17.84 -18.17
CA ILE A 115 18.93 18.34 -18.80
C ILE A 115 17.71 17.98 -17.95
N ARG A 116 17.65 16.76 -17.41
CA ARG A 116 16.58 16.35 -16.49
C ARG A 116 16.54 17.22 -15.23
N THR A 117 17.70 17.52 -14.65
CA THR A 117 17.79 18.36 -13.44
C THR A 117 17.33 19.78 -13.71
N LEU A 118 17.70 20.35 -14.86
CA LEU A 118 17.22 21.65 -15.32
C LEU A 118 15.70 21.63 -15.54
N GLY A 119 15.17 20.62 -16.23
CA GLY A 119 13.73 20.45 -16.46
C GLY A 119 12.93 20.31 -15.17
N MET A 120 13.47 19.58 -14.18
CA MET A 120 12.88 19.49 -12.84
C MET A 120 12.89 20.84 -12.13
N ARG A 121 13.98 21.62 -12.22
CA ARG A 121 14.05 22.97 -11.64
C ARG A 121 12.95 23.85 -12.23
N ILE A 122 12.86 23.93 -13.56
CA ILE A 122 11.80 24.71 -14.26
C ILE A 122 10.42 24.30 -13.77
N ARG A 123 10.15 22.99 -13.65
CA ARG A 123 8.85 22.49 -13.19
C ARG A 123 8.51 22.91 -11.76
N TYR A 124 9.49 23.06 -10.87
CA TYR A 124 9.27 23.45 -9.48
C TYR A 124 9.33 24.95 -9.23
N THR A 125 9.95 25.72 -10.13
CA THR A 125 10.14 27.17 -9.96
C THR A 125 9.28 28.03 -10.88
N THR A 126 8.64 27.44 -11.90
CA THR A 126 7.84 28.17 -12.87
C THR A 126 6.36 27.84 -12.70
N ASN A 127 5.51 28.86 -12.67
CA ASN A 127 4.06 28.70 -12.61
C ASN A 127 3.57 27.96 -13.87
N ALA A 128 2.73 26.95 -13.67
CA ALA A 128 2.04 26.25 -14.76
C ALA A 128 0.64 26.85 -14.98
N PRO A 129 0.04 26.69 -16.17
CA PRO A 129 -1.37 26.99 -16.38
C PRO A 129 -2.25 26.26 -15.35
N GLY A 130 -3.29 26.93 -14.86
CA GLY A 130 -4.24 26.33 -13.93
C GLY A 130 -4.89 25.08 -14.55
N THR A 131 -4.88 23.98 -13.81
CA THR A 131 -5.55 22.72 -14.21
C THR A 131 -6.90 22.54 -13.50
N VAL A 132 -7.16 23.35 -12.47
CA VAL A 132 -8.35 23.30 -11.64
C VAL A 132 -9.04 24.65 -11.73
N GLU A 133 -10.31 24.64 -12.10
CA GLU A 133 -11.19 25.80 -12.11
C GLU A 133 -12.32 25.60 -11.09
N TRP A 134 -12.67 26.67 -10.38
CA TRP A 134 -13.77 26.68 -9.41
C TRP A 134 -14.81 27.70 -9.87
N GLN A 135 -16.02 27.23 -10.15
CA GLN A 135 -17.15 28.09 -10.47
C GLN A 135 -18.28 27.84 -9.47
N GLY A 136 -18.33 28.66 -8.41
CA GLY A 136 -19.29 28.47 -7.31
C GLY A 136 -19.11 27.09 -6.66
N ASN A 137 -20.08 26.20 -6.89
CA ASN A 137 -20.11 24.84 -6.32
C ASN A 137 -19.63 23.74 -7.28
N GLU A 138 -19.08 24.12 -8.44
CA GLU A 138 -18.59 23.22 -9.48
C GLU A 138 -17.07 23.29 -9.57
N ILE A 139 -16.43 22.13 -9.65
CA ILE A 139 -14.99 21.97 -9.82
C ILE A 139 -14.75 21.36 -11.19
N THR A 140 -13.93 22.01 -12.00
CA THR A 140 -13.48 21.49 -13.29
C THR A 140 -12.01 21.13 -13.21
N ILE A 141 -11.67 19.87 -13.49
CA ILE A 141 -10.30 19.37 -13.60
C ILE A 141 -10.12 18.77 -14.99
N GLY A 142 -9.45 19.49 -15.88
CA GLY A 142 -9.31 19.09 -17.28
C GLY A 142 -10.66 19.02 -18.00
N GLN A 143 -11.08 17.82 -18.40
CA GLN A 143 -12.39 17.59 -19.04
C GLN A 143 -13.48 17.12 -18.06
N ALA A 144 -13.12 16.82 -16.81
CA ALA A 144 -14.07 16.38 -15.80
C ALA A 144 -14.62 17.59 -15.05
N SER A 145 -15.94 17.68 -14.96
CA SER A 145 -16.63 18.65 -14.11
C SER A 145 -17.58 17.94 -13.17
N PHE A 146 -17.60 18.34 -11.90
CA PHE A 146 -18.51 17.79 -10.89
C PHE A 146 -18.84 18.81 -9.82
N ARG A 147 -20.03 18.68 -9.24
CA ARG A 147 -20.48 19.56 -8.16
C ARG A 147 -19.98 19.02 -6.83
N LEU A 148 -19.79 19.91 -5.86
CA LEU A 148 -19.45 19.52 -4.49
C LEU A 148 -20.51 18.57 -3.87
N ALA A 149 -21.77 18.71 -4.27
CA ALA A 149 -22.86 17.80 -3.88
C ALA A 149 -22.65 16.37 -4.39
N ASP A 150 -22.10 16.20 -5.60
CA ASP A 150 -21.82 14.89 -6.21
C ASP A 150 -20.67 14.20 -5.46
N LEU A 151 -19.64 14.97 -5.09
CA LEU A 151 -18.55 14.49 -4.25
C LEU A 151 -19.06 14.04 -2.88
N ARG A 152 -19.91 14.85 -2.23
CA ARG A 152 -20.53 14.51 -0.94
C ARG A 152 -21.37 13.25 -1.05
N SER A 153 -22.18 13.11 -2.10
CA SER A 153 -22.99 11.93 -2.37
C SER A 153 -22.12 10.68 -2.55
N THR A 154 -21.00 10.80 -3.27
CA THR A 154 -20.04 9.72 -3.49
C THR A 154 -19.39 9.28 -2.18
N VAL A 155 -18.92 10.21 -1.34
CA VAL A 155 -18.35 9.90 -0.03
C VAL A 155 -19.39 9.25 0.89
N GLN A 156 -20.62 9.75 0.89
CA GLN A 156 -21.71 9.17 1.68
C GLN A 156 -22.09 7.75 1.21
N GLY A 157 -22.15 7.53 -0.11
CA GLY A 157 -22.41 6.23 -0.72
C GLY A 157 -21.31 5.21 -0.42
N LEU A 158 -20.05 5.64 -0.49
CA LEU A 158 -18.90 4.84 -0.10
C LEU A 158 -18.95 4.50 1.40
N TYR A 159 -19.32 5.46 2.26
CA TYR A 159 -19.50 5.23 3.69
C TYR A 159 -20.56 4.14 3.96
N ASN A 160 -21.74 4.28 3.35
CA ASN A 160 -22.83 3.31 3.53
C ASN A 160 -22.43 1.92 3.04
N SER A 161 -21.76 1.84 1.87
CA SER A 161 -21.29 0.58 1.30
C SER A 161 -20.26 -0.10 2.19
N THR A 162 -19.31 0.67 2.72
CA THR A 162 -18.27 0.18 3.63
C THR A 162 -18.88 -0.33 4.94
N ARG A 163 -19.89 0.37 5.46
CA ARG A 163 -20.62 -0.02 6.67
C ARG A 163 -21.37 -1.33 6.48
N ILE A 164 -22.06 -1.51 5.36
CA ILE A 164 -22.73 -2.78 5.01
C ILE A 164 -21.70 -3.90 4.87
N GLN A 165 -20.60 -3.64 4.17
CA GLN A 165 -19.53 -4.63 3.99
C GLN A 165 -18.94 -5.06 5.35
N LEU A 166 -18.70 -4.11 6.26
CA LEU A 166 -18.23 -4.40 7.62
C LEU A 166 -19.21 -5.29 8.38
N PHE A 167 -20.45 -4.85 8.56
CA PHE A 167 -21.38 -5.56 9.41
C PHE A 167 -21.85 -6.88 8.80
N GLN A 168 -22.21 -6.89 7.51
CA GLN A 168 -22.81 -8.06 6.89
C GLN A 168 -21.79 -9.11 6.44
N LYS A 169 -20.61 -8.68 5.96
CA LYS A 169 -19.65 -9.60 5.31
C LYS A 169 -18.40 -9.88 6.16
N VAL A 170 -17.96 -8.93 6.97
CA VAL A 170 -16.79 -9.11 7.85
C VAL A 170 -17.22 -9.60 9.24
N ILE A 171 -18.14 -8.89 9.89
CA ILE A 171 -18.64 -9.25 11.24
C ILE A 171 -19.78 -10.28 11.17
N MET A 172 -20.39 -10.47 10.00
CA MET A 172 -21.44 -11.47 9.74
C MET A 172 -22.69 -11.30 10.62
N LEU A 173 -23.11 -10.05 10.80
CA LEU A 173 -24.35 -9.66 11.45
C LEU A 173 -25.50 -9.57 10.44
N ASP A 174 -26.72 -9.85 10.92
CA ASP A 174 -27.91 -9.53 10.16
C ASP A 174 -28.13 -8.01 10.18
N VAL A 175 -28.28 -7.42 9.00
CA VAL A 175 -28.45 -5.98 8.82
C VAL A 175 -29.81 -5.69 8.20
N ASP A 176 -30.43 -4.57 8.58
CA ASP A 176 -31.61 -4.04 7.92
C ASP A 176 -31.29 -3.44 6.54
N ASP A 177 -32.33 -2.99 5.83
CA ASP A 177 -32.21 -2.36 4.51
C ASP A 177 -31.41 -1.04 4.54
N HIS A 178 -31.09 -0.53 5.74
CA HIS A 178 -30.29 0.67 5.99
C HIS A 178 -28.87 0.35 6.47
N GLY A 179 -28.47 -0.92 6.49
CA GLY A 179 -27.13 -1.36 6.89
C GLY A 179 -26.87 -1.23 8.41
N ARG A 180 -27.93 -1.20 9.22
CA ARG A 180 -27.82 -1.23 10.69
C ARG A 180 -27.99 -2.66 11.17
N PRO A 181 -27.16 -3.14 12.12
CA PRO A 181 -27.38 -4.44 12.74
C PRO A 181 -28.79 -4.53 13.34
N ARG A 182 -29.53 -5.60 13.05
CA ARG A 182 -30.80 -5.87 13.72
C ARG A 182 -30.49 -6.23 15.17
N SER A 183 -30.84 -5.37 16.12
CA SER A 183 -30.74 -5.69 17.54
C SER A 183 -31.81 -6.73 17.88
N GLY A 184 -31.44 -7.84 18.50
CA GLY A 184 -32.39 -8.84 18.97
C GLY A 184 -33.46 -8.19 19.86
N SER A 185 -34.72 -8.24 19.45
CA SER A 185 -35.86 -7.90 20.31
C SER A 185 -36.01 -8.99 21.37
N GLY A 186 -35.29 -8.84 22.48
CA GLY A 186 -35.35 -9.70 23.65
C GLY A 186 -35.80 -8.94 24.91
N SER A 187 -36.88 -8.16 24.85
CA SER A 187 -37.62 -7.75 26.07
C SER A 187 -38.88 -8.61 26.29
N GLY A 188 -38.80 -9.89 25.95
CA GLY A 188 -39.79 -10.87 26.33
C GLY A 188 -39.40 -11.48 27.66
N SER A 189 -40.12 -11.18 28.74
CA SER A 189 -40.07 -11.95 29.97
C SER A 189 -40.43 -13.40 29.67
N GLY A 190 -39.43 -14.27 29.60
CA GLY A 190 -39.63 -15.70 29.39
C GLY A 190 -38.46 -16.43 30.02
N SER A 191 -38.70 -17.00 31.19
CA SER A 191 -37.79 -17.95 31.83
C SER A 191 -37.59 -19.15 30.89
N GLY A 192 -36.44 -19.19 30.22
CA GLY A 192 -36.08 -20.27 29.31
C GLY A 192 -34.60 -20.22 29.01
N SER A 193 -33.90 -21.29 29.37
CA SER A 193 -32.46 -21.45 29.30
C SER A 193 -31.85 -21.19 27.91
N GLY A 194 -30.87 -20.28 27.83
CA GLY A 194 -29.59 -20.53 27.15
C GLY A 194 -29.47 -20.43 25.62
N LEU A 195 -30.31 -19.68 24.89
CA LEU A 195 -30.09 -19.45 23.46
C LEU A 195 -30.15 -17.95 23.09
N GLY A 196 -29.06 -17.42 22.52
CA GLY A 196 -29.11 -16.22 21.66
C GLY A 196 -28.23 -15.02 22.01
N SER A 197 -26.97 -15.20 22.46
CA SER A 197 -26.02 -14.06 22.60
C SER A 197 -25.23 -13.76 21.32
N GLY A 198 -25.16 -14.72 20.38
CA GLY A 198 -24.37 -14.63 19.15
C GLY A 198 -24.95 -13.75 18.04
N SER A 199 -25.78 -12.74 18.32
CA SER A 199 -26.35 -11.83 17.30
C SER A 199 -26.12 -10.34 17.57
N GLN A 200 -25.57 -9.98 18.73
CA GLN A 200 -25.40 -8.59 19.13
C GLN A 200 -23.97 -8.10 18.90
N LEU A 201 -23.84 -6.89 18.35
CA LEU A 201 -22.55 -6.21 18.22
C LEU A 201 -22.01 -5.91 19.63
N PRO A 202 -20.74 -6.24 19.94
CA PRO A 202 -20.14 -5.89 21.22
C PRO A 202 -20.19 -4.39 21.47
N GLU A 203 -20.43 -4.00 22.71
CA GLU A 203 -20.41 -2.59 23.09
C GLU A 203 -18.97 -2.06 22.97
N LEU A 204 -18.82 -0.95 22.24
CA LEU A 204 -17.55 -0.29 21.95
C LEU A 204 -17.69 1.21 22.18
N ASN A 205 -17.19 1.70 23.32
CA ASN A 205 -17.08 3.13 23.57
C ASN A 205 -15.71 3.65 23.11
N MET A 206 -15.65 4.22 21.90
CA MET A 206 -14.40 4.76 21.35
C MET A 206 -13.83 5.91 22.18
N ASP A 207 -14.64 6.62 22.97
CA ASP A 207 -14.20 7.76 23.79
C ASP A 207 -13.37 7.32 25.01
N ASP A 208 -13.52 6.06 25.45
CA ASP A 208 -12.76 5.51 26.59
C ASP A 208 -11.47 4.79 26.15
N ILE A 209 -11.32 4.54 24.85
CA ILE A 209 -10.18 3.79 24.30
C ILE A 209 -9.00 4.74 24.12
N LYS A 210 -7.85 4.27 24.60
CA LYS A 210 -6.58 4.97 24.48
C LYS A 210 -5.52 4.07 23.87
N ASP A 211 -4.51 4.70 23.31
CA ASP A 211 -3.29 4.07 22.87
C ASP A 211 -2.13 4.68 23.68
N ASN A 212 -1.01 3.97 23.83
CA ASN A 212 0.23 4.55 24.35
C ASN A 212 1.20 4.81 23.19
N PRO A 213 1.23 6.03 22.59
CA PRO A 213 2.09 6.32 21.45
C PRO A 213 3.58 6.17 21.75
N SER A 214 3.97 6.18 23.02
CA SER A 214 5.37 6.04 23.44
C SER A 214 5.81 4.57 23.51
N ASP A 215 4.88 3.61 23.51
CA ASP A 215 5.25 2.19 23.49
C ASP A 215 5.55 1.75 22.06
N THR A 216 6.84 1.72 21.74
CA THR A 216 7.37 1.23 20.48
C THR A 216 8.19 -0.06 20.62
N TRP A 217 8.32 -0.59 21.84
CA TRP A 217 9.21 -1.72 22.13
C TRP A 217 8.44 -3.01 22.43
N SER A 218 7.19 -2.91 22.88
CA SER A 218 6.35 -4.08 23.10
C SER A 218 6.00 -4.71 21.74
N ASP A 219 6.42 -5.96 21.56
CA ASP A 219 6.12 -6.74 20.35
C ASP A 219 4.61 -6.92 20.21
N LYS A 220 4.10 -6.75 18.98
CA LYS A 220 2.67 -6.83 18.63
C LYS A 220 1.76 -5.87 19.39
N PHE A 221 2.31 -4.85 20.04
CA PHE A 221 1.50 -3.90 20.79
C PHE A 221 0.67 -3.01 19.88
N ASN A 222 -0.58 -2.79 20.28
CA ASN A 222 -1.52 -1.80 19.77
C ASN A 222 -2.52 -1.47 20.89
N PHE A 223 -3.46 -0.54 20.65
CA PHE A 223 -4.49 -0.19 21.62
C PHE A 223 -5.36 -1.37 22.10
N LEU A 224 -5.50 -2.46 21.35
CA LEU A 224 -6.24 -3.65 21.78
C LEU A 224 -5.54 -4.37 22.96
N GLU A 225 -4.21 -4.38 22.95
CA GLU A 225 -3.37 -5.00 23.98
C GLU A 225 -3.07 -4.05 25.15
N TYR A 226 -3.55 -2.79 25.10
CA TYR A 226 -3.26 -1.83 26.15
C TYR A 226 -4.10 -2.10 27.40
N ALA A 227 -3.44 -2.50 28.50
CA ALA A 227 -4.07 -2.98 29.72
C ALA A 227 -5.09 -2.04 30.40
N ILE A 228 -5.08 -0.74 30.08
CA ILE A 228 -6.05 0.21 30.63
C ILE A 228 -7.41 0.16 29.90
N ASN A 229 -7.43 -0.33 28.66
CA ASN A 229 -8.64 -0.46 27.88
C ASN A 229 -9.43 -1.68 28.35
N LYS A 230 -10.75 -1.52 28.48
CA LYS A 230 -11.66 -2.58 28.88
C LYS A 230 -12.51 -2.99 27.67
N TRP A 231 -12.59 -4.30 27.45
CA TRP A 231 -13.35 -4.89 26.36
C TRP A 231 -14.55 -5.64 26.91
N SER A 232 -15.69 -5.51 26.25
CA SER A 232 -16.93 -6.21 26.61
C SER A 232 -16.89 -7.71 26.27
N VAL A 233 -15.97 -8.11 25.39
CA VAL A 233 -15.80 -9.48 24.89
C VAL A 233 -14.31 -9.81 24.70
N ASP A 234 -13.98 -11.10 24.62
CA ASP A 234 -12.66 -11.53 24.15
C ASP A 234 -12.54 -11.31 22.62
N GLY A 235 -11.96 -10.17 22.24
CA GLY A 235 -11.82 -9.79 20.83
C GLY A 235 -11.03 -10.78 19.97
N LYS A 236 -10.18 -11.65 20.56
CA LYS A 236 -9.37 -12.62 19.80
C LYS A 236 -10.20 -13.77 19.25
N ASN A 237 -11.14 -14.27 20.05
CA ASN A 237 -11.93 -15.45 19.70
C ASN A 237 -13.38 -15.12 19.36
N TRP A 238 -13.89 -13.93 19.69
CA TRP A 238 -15.31 -13.58 19.54
C TRP A 238 -15.91 -13.89 18.16
N LEU A 239 -15.21 -13.57 17.06
CA LEU A 239 -15.72 -13.85 15.71
C LEU A 239 -15.71 -15.36 15.40
N LEU A 240 -14.72 -16.09 15.92
CA LEU A 240 -14.63 -17.54 15.76
C LEU A 240 -15.73 -18.23 16.56
N ASP A 241 -15.93 -17.82 17.82
CA ASP A 241 -17.00 -18.33 18.68
C ASP A 241 -18.37 -18.15 18.02
N ARG A 242 -18.61 -16.96 17.44
CA ARG A 242 -19.82 -16.66 16.66
C ARG A 242 -20.00 -17.62 15.47
N VAL A 243 -18.93 -17.88 14.71
CA VAL A 243 -18.98 -18.80 13.56
C VAL A 243 -19.31 -20.22 14.02
N MET A 244 -18.90 -20.61 15.22
CA MET A 244 -19.15 -21.92 15.81
C MET A 244 -20.50 -22.03 16.54
N GLU A 245 -21.16 -20.92 16.84
CA GLU A 245 -22.49 -20.89 17.49
C GLU A 245 -23.67 -20.80 16.51
N ASP A 246 -23.49 -20.16 15.34
CA ASP A 246 -24.56 -19.98 14.35
C ASP A 246 -24.53 -21.07 13.26
N ASP A 247 -25.54 -21.94 13.23
CA ASP A 247 -25.72 -23.00 12.24
C ASP A 247 -25.54 -22.54 10.78
N LYS A 248 -25.93 -21.31 10.44
CA LYS A 248 -25.76 -20.76 9.09
C LYS A 248 -24.29 -20.50 8.79
N LEU A 249 -23.55 -19.97 9.76
CA LEU A 249 -22.12 -19.69 9.63
C LEU A 249 -21.31 -20.98 9.67
N ILE A 250 -21.66 -21.95 10.53
CA ILE A 250 -21.05 -23.28 10.53
C ILE A 250 -21.13 -23.90 9.13
N LYS A 251 -22.31 -23.91 8.49
CA LYS A 251 -22.46 -24.42 7.11
C LYS A 251 -21.65 -23.66 6.08
N GLN A 252 -21.40 -22.37 6.31
CA GLN A 252 -20.58 -21.56 5.42
C GLN A 252 -19.08 -21.89 5.56
N PHE A 253 -18.59 -22.11 6.79
CA PHE A 253 -17.16 -22.23 7.10
C PHE A 253 -16.67 -23.65 7.35
N VAL A 254 -17.54 -24.60 7.66
CA VAL A 254 -17.21 -26.00 8.00
C VAL A 254 -17.91 -26.91 7.01
N ARG A 255 -17.18 -27.90 6.49
CA ARG A 255 -17.75 -28.97 5.65
C ARG A 255 -18.57 -29.88 6.55
N THR A 256 -19.88 -29.90 6.35
CA THR A 256 -20.73 -30.96 6.91
C THR A 256 -20.43 -32.24 6.15
N THR A 257 -19.63 -33.14 6.72
CA THR A 257 -19.51 -34.50 6.19
C THR A 257 -20.81 -35.22 6.50
N ASP A 258 -21.57 -35.57 5.45
CA ASP A 258 -22.67 -36.51 5.59
C ASP A 258 -22.11 -37.81 6.21
N ALA A 259 -22.65 -38.18 7.37
CA ALA A 259 -22.15 -39.28 8.17
C ALA A 259 -22.03 -40.58 7.35
N SER A 260 -20.79 -41.04 7.14
CA SER A 260 -20.49 -42.46 7.02
C SER A 260 -19.04 -42.71 7.42
N SER A 261 -18.88 -43.65 8.36
CA SER A 261 -17.65 -44.09 9.04
C SER A 261 -17.02 -43.13 10.05
N ALA A 262 -17.68 -42.98 11.19
CA ALA A 262 -16.97 -42.69 12.43
C ALA A 262 -16.06 -43.89 12.75
N SER A 263 -14.74 -43.70 12.60
CA SER A 263 -13.77 -44.51 13.34
C SER A 263 -13.55 -43.80 14.67
N GLU A 264 -13.90 -44.49 15.75
CA GLU A 264 -13.63 -44.09 17.13
C GLU A 264 -12.13 -44.26 17.41
N ASP A 265 -11.29 -43.36 16.91
CA ASP A 265 -9.94 -43.12 17.43
C ASP A 265 -9.31 -41.95 16.69
N ASP A 266 -9.51 -40.74 17.21
CA ASP A 266 -8.47 -39.70 17.22
C ASP A 266 -8.98 -38.48 17.99
N SER A 267 -8.40 -38.27 19.17
CA SER A 267 -8.63 -37.09 20.03
C SER A 267 -8.04 -35.79 19.46
N ASN A 268 -7.88 -35.72 18.14
CA ASN A 268 -7.32 -34.58 17.42
C ASN A 268 -8.07 -34.32 16.11
N THR A 269 -9.41 -34.29 16.17
CA THR A 269 -10.27 -34.03 15.02
C THR A 269 -10.12 -32.58 14.58
N ALA A 270 -9.21 -32.32 13.63
CA ALA A 270 -9.09 -31.02 13.00
C ALA A 270 -10.44 -30.63 12.36
N ILE A 271 -10.93 -29.42 12.66
CA ILE A 271 -12.19 -28.91 12.11
C ILE A 271 -12.11 -28.95 10.58
N PRO A 272 -13.06 -29.61 9.88
CA PRO A 272 -13.00 -29.74 8.42
C PRO A 272 -13.42 -28.43 7.75
N TRP A 273 -12.47 -27.51 7.58
CA TRP A 273 -12.73 -26.19 7.03
C TRP A 273 -13.21 -26.20 5.57
N ASN A 274 -14.18 -25.35 5.26
CA ASN A 274 -14.64 -25.06 3.90
C ASN A 274 -13.77 -23.96 3.28
N GLU A 275 -12.76 -24.35 2.51
CA GLU A 275 -11.84 -23.44 1.80
C GLU A 275 -12.57 -22.40 0.94
N ALA A 276 -13.69 -22.75 0.31
CA ALA A 276 -14.44 -21.82 -0.54
C ALA A 276 -15.10 -20.70 0.28
N GLY A 277 -15.71 -21.05 1.43
CA GLY A 277 -16.30 -20.09 2.36
C GLY A 277 -15.26 -19.17 2.98
N ILE A 278 -14.10 -19.71 3.35
CA ILE A 278 -12.95 -18.96 3.86
C ILE A 278 -12.40 -17.99 2.80
N SER A 279 -12.22 -18.46 1.56
CA SER A 279 -11.78 -17.60 0.46
C SER A 279 -12.76 -16.45 0.20
N GLN A 280 -14.07 -16.72 0.26
CA GLN A 280 -15.09 -15.69 0.11
C GLN A 280 -15.05 -14.66 1.25
N TYR A 281 -14.80 -15.09 2.49
CA TYR A 281 -14.60 -14.20 3.62
C TYR A 281 -13.37 -13.32 3.44
N PHE A 282 -12.21 -13.87 3.05
CA PHE A 282 -11.01 -13.07 2.82
C PHE A 282 -11.19 -12.04 1.70
N LYS A 283 -11.89 -12.39 0.61
CA LYS A 283 -12.28 -11.42 -0.43
C LYS A 283 -13.17 -10.32 0.11
N ALA A 284 -14.08 -10.64 1.04
CA ALA A 284 -14.91 -9.64 1.69
C ALA A 284 -14.12 -8.70 2.60
N VAL A 285 -13.13 -9.22 3.33
CA VAL A 285 -12.20 -8.43 4.15
C VAL A 285 -11.33 -7.53 3.29
N GLU A 286 -10.80 -8.03 2.17
CA GLU A 286 -10.03 -7.25 1.21
C GLU A 286 -10.86 -6.08 0.66
N LYS A 287 -12.08 -6.37 0.17
CA LYS A 287 -13.01 -5.34 -0.31
C LYS A 287 -13.36 -4.30 0.75
N PHE A 288 -13.57 -4.74 2.00
CA PHE A 288 -13.80 -3.81 3.11
C PHE A 288 -12.60 -2.88 3.31
N LYS A 289 -11.38 -3.43 3.33
CA LYS A 289 -10.14 -2.66 3.51
C LYS A 289 -9.92 -1.68 2.36
N GLU A 290 -10.20 -2.07 1.11
CA GLU A 290 -10.13 -1.18 -0.05
C GLU A 290 -11.08 0.02 0.09
N GLN A 291 -12.34 -0.22 0.48
CA GLN A 291 -13.32 0.85 0.65
C GLN A 291 -12.99 1.76 1.85
N LEU A 292 -12.59 1.16 2.98
CA LEU A 292 -12.14 1.89 4.16
C LEU A 292 -10.93 2.78 3.85
N PHE A 293 -9.98 2.27 3.07
CA PHE A 293 -8.80 3.01 2.64
C PHE A 293 -9.17 4.27 1.87
N VAL A 294 -10.08 4.16 0.90
CA VAL A 294 -10.54 5.31 0.11
C VAL A 294 -11.29 6.31 1.00
N LEU A 295 -12.13 5.84 1.94
CA LEU A 295 -12.80 6.73 2.90
C LEU A 295 -11.82 7.50 3.78
N VAL A 296 -10.85 6.82 4.36
CA VAL A 296 -9.81 7.45 5.17
C VAL A 296 -9.04 8.47 4.33
N HIS A 297 -8.69 8.12 3.08
CA HIS A 297 -7.99 9.05 2.19
C HIS A 297 -8.79 10.31 1.84
N LEU A 298 -10.10 10.18 1.61
CA LEU A 298 -10.97 11.30 1.25
C LEU A 298 -11.38 12.18 2.44
N THR A 299 -11.37 11.63 3.67
CA THR A 299 -11.90 12.29 4.87
C THR A 299 -10.83 12.69 5.89
N ALA A 300 -9.68 12.04 5.90
CA ALA A 300 -8.54 12.46 6.71
C ALA A 300 -7.85 13.64 6.02
N GLY A 301 -7.89 14.82 6.63
CA GLY A 301 -7.65 16.12 6.00
C GLY A 301 -6.33 16.33 5.21
N ALA A 302 -5.36 15.42 5.24
CA ALA A 302 -4.16 15.48 4.40
C ALA A 302 -4.02 14.20 3.55
N PRO A 303 -3.91 14.30 2.21
CA PRO A 303 -3.79 13.13 1.34
C PRO A 303 -2.47 12.38 1.58
N ALA A 304 -2.54 11.08 1.79
CA ALA A 304 -1.37 10.20 1.90
C ALA A 304 -0.98 9.67 0.53
N ARG A 305 0.33 9.53 0.24
CA ARG A 305 0.74 8.87 -1.01
C ARG A 305 0.37 7.40 -0.94
N GLY A 306 0.00 6.79 -2.08
CA GLY A 306 -0.44 5.38 -2.11
C GLY A 306 0.52 4.42 -1.39
N THR A 307 1.83 4.57 -1.59
CA THR A 307 2.84 3.74 -0.92
C THR A 307 2.94 3.97 0.60
N GLU A 308 2.66 5.20 1.05
CA GLU A 308 2.67 5.57 2.47
C GLU A 308 1.42 5.03 3.19
N SER A 309 0.29 4.97 2.50
CA SER A 309 -0.97 4.48 3.08
C SER A 309 -1.05 2.96 3.17
N VAL A 310 -0.50 2.22 2.19
CA VAL A 310 -0.55 0.74 2.15
C VAL A 310 0.46 0.10 3.13
N THR A 311 1.41 0.88 3.65
CA THR A 311 2.44 0.43 4.59
C THR A 311 2.12 0.74 6.05
N VAL A 312 0.91 1.23 6.34
CA VAL A 312 0.46 1.48 7.72
C VAL A 312 0.25 0.15 8.43
N ALA A 313 1.10 -0.14 9.41
CA ALA A 313 0.92 -1.28 10.32
C ALA A 313 -0.10 -0.93 11.42
N TYR A 314 -0.89 -1.90 11.86
CA TYR A 314 -1.83 -1.70 12.98
C TYR A 314 -1.23 -2.12 14.34
N GLU A 315 -0.11 -2.85 14.34
CA GLU A 315 0.62 -3.31 15.53
C GLU A 315 2.12 -3.05 15.38
N ASN A 316 2.84 -3.01 16.51
CA ASN A 316 4.30 -2.92 16.52
C ASN A 316 4.90 -4.21 15.94
N GLY A 317 5.95 -4.06 15.13
CA GLY A 317 6.69 -5.18 14.58
C GLY A 317 7.75 -5.75 15.53
N VAL A 318 8.11 -7.02 15.31
CA VAL A 318 9.08 -7.80 16.11
C VAL A 318 10.51 -7.22 16.08
N ASP A 319 10.85 -6.52 15.00
CA ASP A 319 12.14 -5.82 14.86
C ASP A 319 11.88 -4.29 14.86
N ASP A 320 12.82 -3.50 15.41
CA ASP A 320 12.91 -2.01 15.52
C ASP A 320 12.56 -1.17 14.26
N ARG A 321 12.04 -1.79 13.21
CA ARG A 321 11.76 -1.27 11.88
C ARG A 321 10.26 -1.09 11.60
N GLY A 322 9.36 -1.58 12.46
CA GLY A 322 7.91 -1.51 12.25
C GLY A 322 7.18 -0.80 13.38
N TYR A 323 7.01 0.52 13.27
CA TYR A 323 6.09 1.24 14.16
C TYR A 323 4.65 1.04 13.65
N ARG A 324 3.70 0.79 14.57
CA ARG A 324 2.29 0.91 14.20
C ARG A 324 2.00 2.33 13.76
N GLY A 325 1.10 2.46 12.78
CA GLY A 325 0.62 3.73 12.28
C GLY A 325 -0.84 3.98 12.61
N VAL A 326 -1.52 3.09 13.34
CA VAL A 326 -2.90 3.30 13.80
C VAL A 326 -2.89 3.57 15.29
N PHE A 327 -3.46 4.70 15.70
CA PHE A 327 -3.58 5.10 17.10
C PHE A 327 -5.01 5.51 17.39
N VAL A 328 -5.46 5.26 18.62
CA VAL A 328 -6.79 5.68 19.11
C VAL A 328 -6.60 6.51 20.37
N ASP A 329 -7.27 7.66 20.46
CA ASP A 329 -7.28 8.48 21.67
C ASP A 329 -8.59 9.26 21.77
N ASN A 330 -9.38 8.96 22.81
CA ASN A 330 -10.64 9.64 23.15
C ASN A 330 -11.56 9.85 21.93
N GLY A 331 -11.89 8.76 21.22
CA GLY A 331 -12.80 8.80 20.06
C GLY A 331 -12.15 9.24 18.75
N LEU A 332 -10.86 9.62 18.77
CA LEU A 332 -10.08 9.96 17.57
C LEU A 332 -9.30 8.75 17.09
N VAL A 333 -9.17 8.59 15.78
CA VAL A 333 -8.30 7.59 15.16
C VAL A 333 -7.29 8.30 14.29
N SER A 334 -6.02 8.12 14.60
CA SER A 334 -4.91 8.72 13.88
C SER A 334 -4.23 7.69 12.98
N PHE A 335 -3.97 8.09 11.74
CA PHE A 335 -3.20 7.31 10.77
C PHE A 335 -1.86 7.99 10.53
N VAL A 336 -0.81 7.45 11.14
CA VAL A 336 0.56 7.88 10.96
C VAL A 336 1.20 7.06 9.86
N THR A 337 1.46 7.72 8.73
CA THR A 337 2.16 7.11 7.61
C THR A 337 3.66 7.37 7.73
N SER A 338 4.49 6.36 7.51
CA SER A 338 5.93 6.56 7.46
C SER A 338 6.31 7.27 6.15
N TYR A 339 7.11 8.34 6.26
CA TYR A 339 7.52 9.17 5.14
C TYR A 339 9.02 9.04 4.91
N ASN A 340 9.44 8.71 3.69
CA ASN A 340 10.86 8.72 3.32
C ASN A 340 11.09 9.57 2.06
N LYS A 341 11.90 10.64 2.19
CA LYS A 341 12.33 11.52 1.09
C LYS A 341 13.58 11.02 0.35
N THR A 342 14.33 10.08 0.94
CA THR A 342 15.73 9.79 0.59
C THR A 342 16.11 8.31 0.52
N GLY A 343 15.16 7.37 0.65
CA GLY A 343 15.38 5.94 0.39
C GLY A 343 16.34 5.19 1.34
N VAL A 344 17.05 5.87 2.23
CA VAL A 344 18.02 5.27 3.15
C VAL A 344 17.59 5.49 4.60
N LYS A 345 17.34 4.37 5.30
CA LYS A 345 16.87 4.23 6.70
C LYS A 345 15.46 4.79 6.99
N ILE A 346 14.59 3.91 7.51
CA ILE A 346 13.32 4.29 8.15
C ILE A 346 13.69 5.05 9.43
N ARG A 347 13.72 6.38 9.36
CA ARG A 347 13.60 7.23 10.54
C ARG A 347 12.22 7.84 10.48
N ALA A 348 11.38 7.53 11.46
CA ALA A 348 10.05 8.12 11.61
C ALA A 348 10.18 9.64 11.80
N LYS A 349 10.12 10.40 10.72
CA LYS A 349 9.66 11.80 10.76
C LYS A 349 8.18 11.76 10.41
N GLY A 350 7.37 11.40 11.40
CA GLY A 350 5.93 11.22 11.23
C GLY A 350 5.24 12.56 11.05
N GLY A 351 4.52 12.72 9.94
CA GLY A 351 3.38 13.63 9.92
C GLY A 351 2.25 12.93 10.66
N VAL A 352 1.86 13.44 11.83
CA VAL A 352 0.72 12.93 12.57
C VAL A 352 -0.55 13.39 11.87
N ARG A 353 -1.43 12.45 11.47
CA ARG A 353 -2.70 12.77 10.82
C ARG A 353 -3.83 12.40 11.77
N ILE A 354 -4.41 13.42 12.38
CA ILE A 354 -5.52 13.26 13.33
C ILE A 354 -6.82 13.34 12.54
N GLY A 355 -7.62 12.29 12.59
CA GLY A 355 -9.00 12.28 12.09
C GLY A 355 -9.95 11.82 13.20
N ARG A 356 -11.17 12.35 13.24
CA ARG A 356 -12.24 11.77 14.04
C ARG A 356 -12.93 10.72 13.17
N LEU A 357 -12.75 9.44 13.49
CA LEU A 357 -13.42 8.35 12.77
C LEU A 357 -14.85 8.20 13.33
N LEU A 358 -15.73 9.11 12.91
CA LEU A 358 -17.17 9.10 13.29
C LEU A 358 -17.94 7.88 12.72
N PHE A 359 -17.24 6.89 12.15
CA PHE A 359 -17.83 5.82 11.35
C PHE A 359 -18.32 4.60 12.15
N MET A 360 -17.89 4.45 13.42
CA MET A 360 -18.24 3.27 14.22
C MET A 360 -19.41 3.47 15.20
N VAL A 361 -19.85 4.70 15.46
CA VAL A 361 -20.98 4.97 16.37
C VAL A 361 -21.89 6.04 15.74
N GLY A 362 -23.16 5.71 15.50
CA GLY A 362 -24.15 6.72 15.10
C GLY A 362 -24.81 7.39 16.31
N PRO A 363 -25.66 8.43 16.14
CA PRO A 363 -25.84 9.29 14.98
C PRO A 363 -25.34 10.73 15.21
N ALA A 364 -25.39 11.48 14.11
CA ALA A 364 -25.41 12.94 14.00
C ALA A 364 -24.07 13.69 14.09
N ILE A 365 -23.53 13.92 12.88
CA ILE A 365 -23.16 15.26 12.43
C ILE A 365 -24.13 16.29 13.03
N ARG A 366 -23.61 17.18 13.87
CA ARG A 366 -24.17 18.53 14.06
C ARG A 366 -23.30 19.51 13.30
#